data_AF-A0A2G0WSN6-F1
#
_entry.id   AF-A0A2G0WSN6-F1
#
_cell.length_a   1.000
_cell.length_b   1.000
_cell.length_c   1.000
_cell.angle_alpha   90.00
_cell.angle_beta   90.00
_cell.angle_gamma   90.00
#
_symmetry.space_group_name_H-M   'P 1'
#
loop_
_entity.id
_entity.type
_entity.pdbx_description
1 polymer ?
#
loop_
_entity_poly.entity_id
_entity_poly.type
_entity_poly.pdbx_seq_one_letter_code
_entity_poly.pdbx_strand_id
1 'polypeptide(L)'
;MVLSVQQRGSIFLVVTVCLLVVGICAPFSGHDLQRVMQIAIGFCAVLYGSSITPTEPWVDRQTAWGLALIVGLGLASSLLAHQPLWALTEMALFVSCAAIALAFASLRRHGGEPLDRVLLLIVVLLCLIKTLQYLYAGVLAFASGGHTMNPDLLLSSFSNKRFYGQFQTFTLPLLALPLLLPTVSRSLRGMAFALLCAWWLIAISGGTRGTWLGMAVAGMVVALIGPWGRRWLGWQLAGMLSGLWIYWLVFTVLATYLGIDNSNDASERLTTSLSGRGPIWWQGWHMLTERPWLGFGPMHFADIANKVAAHPHQAVLQWASEWGVPSTLCVAFLAARSGWATIVVLRERAQFSERADLLRLCLFAALVGALTQSMVDGVLVMPTSQVWLALVVGWLMALHPWRTPVTASWPLAWRAWKLLSALAIALLVSVALRDVPHIKQAQRQYLDTLGSYLQPRFWAQGVIAR
;
A
#
# COMPACT_ATOMS: atom_id res chain seq x y z
N MET A 1 -33.87 -15.28 -6.00
CA MET A 1 -32.71 -15.96 -6.63
C MET A 1 -31.49 -15.76 -5.73
N VAL A 2 -30.82 -16.83 -5.32
CA VAL A 2 -29.56 -16.73 -4.54
C VAL A 2 -28.40 -16.56 -5.52
N LEU A 3 -27.65 -15.46 -5.42
CA LEU A 3 -26.50 -15.18 -6.30
C LEU A 3 -25.40 -16.23 -6.10
N SER A 4 -24.75 -16.66 -7.19
CA SER A 4 -23.61 -17.57 -7.13
C SER A 4 -22.38 -16.93 -6.46
N VAL A 5 -21.43 -17.74 -5.97
CA VAL A 5 -20.16 -17.24 -5.40
C VAL A 5 -19.43 -16.33 -6.40
N GLN A 6 -19.44 -16.70 -7.68
CA GLN A 6 -18.80 -15.92 -8.74
C GLN A 6 -19.52 -14.59 -8.99
N GLN A 7 -20.86 -14.58 -9.02
CA GLN A 7 -21.65 -13.35 -9.15
C GLN A 7 -21.42 -12.40 -7.97
N ARG A 8 -21.41 -12.92 -6.74
CA ARG A 8 -21.09 -12.13 -5.53
C ARG A 8 -19.66 -11.57 -5.58
N GLY A 9 -18.71 -12.36 -6.10
CA GLY A 9 -17.34 -11.92 -6.32
C GLY A 9 -17.24 -10.80 -7.35
N SER A 10 -17.96 -10.90 -8.47
CA SER A 10 -18.02 -9.82 -9.47
C SER A 10 -18.60 -8.53 -8.90
N ILE A 11 -19.67 -8.61 -8.08
CA ILE A 11 -20.23 -7.44 -7.38
C ILE A 11 -19.18 -6.82 -6.45
N PHE A 12 -18.52 -7.64 -5.63
CA PHE A 12 -17.44 -7.18 -4.75
C PHE A 12 -16.33 -6.46 -5.53
N LEU A 13 -15.89 -7.03 -6.66
CA LEU A 13 -14.86 -6.44 -7.51
C LEU A 13 -15.30 -5.08 -8.08
N VAL A 14 -16.49 -5.01 -8.69
CA VAL A 14 -17.00 -3.77 -9.30
C VAL A 14 -17.12 -2.66 -8.25
N VAL A 15 -17.72 -2.95 -7.09
CA VAL A 15 -17.86 -1.97 -6.01
C VAL A 15 -16.48 -1.53 -5.52
N THR A 16 -15.55 -2.46 -5.30
CA THR A 16 -14.19 -2.14 -4.87
C THR A 16 -13.46 -1.26 -5.88
N VAL A 17 -13.59 -1.55 -7.18
CA VAL A 17 -12.98 -0.75 -8.25
C VAL A 17 -13.55 0.66 -8.26
N CYS A 18 -14.87 0.83 -8.15
CA CYS A 18 -15.50 2.15 -8.06
C CYS A 18 -14.96 2.94 -6.87
N LEU A 19 -14.88 2.32 -5.68
CA LEU A 19 -14.36 2.96 -4.47
C LEU A 19 -12.87 3.33 -4.61
N LEU A 20 -12.05 2.48 -5.24
CA LEU A 20 -10.64 2.76 -5.54
C LEU A 20 -10.48 3.91 -6.52
N VAL A 21 -11.27 3.94 -7.60
CA VAL A 21 -11.25 5.03 -8.59
C VAL A 21 -11.63 6.35 -7.93
N VAL A 22 -12.66 6.38 -7.08
CA VAL A 22 -13.03 7.58 -6.33
C VAL A 22 -11.89 7.99 -5.39
N GLY A 23 -11.34 7.05 -4.60
CA GLY A 23 -10.27 7.35 -3.64
C GLY A 23 -8.94 7.78 -4.26
N ILE A 24 -8.60 7.32 -5.46
CA ILE A 24 -7.29 7.58 -6.10
C ILE A 24 -7.37 8.70 -7.16
N CYS A 25 -8.49 8.77 -7.89
CA CYS A 25 -8.60 9.62 -9.07
C CYS A 25 -9.50 10.84 -8.87
N ALA A 26 -10.37 10.90 -7.85
CA ALA A 26 -11.21 12.08 -7.66
C ALA A 26 -10.36 13.32 -7.32
N PRO A 27 -10.63 14.50 -7.89
CA PRO A 27 -9.83 15.71 -7.66
C PRO A 27 -9.95 16.22 -6.21
N PHE A 28 -11.08 15.96 -5.56
CA PHE A 28 -11.34 16.28 -4.15
C PHE A 28 -10.92 15.17 -3.19
N SER A 29 -10.23 14.13 -3.68
CA SER A 29 -9.76 13.06 -2.80
C SER A 29 -8.65 13.55 -1.87
N GLY A 30 -8.59 12.92 -0.71
CA GLY A 30 -7.62 13.21 0.34
C GLY A 30 -7.62 12.08 1.36
N HIS A 31 -6.76 12.19 2.36
CA HIS A 31 -6.52 11.12 3.33
C HIS A 31 -7.80 10.60 4.00
N ASP A 32 -8.68 11.49 4.47
CA ASP A 32 -9.92 11.08 5.16
C ASP A 32 -10.89 10.37 4.22
N LEU A 33 -11.06 10.85 2.99
CA LEU A 33 -11.88 10.18 1.99
C LEU A 33 -11.32 8.79 1.66
N GLN A 34 -10.00 8.69 1.49
CA GLN A 34 -9.33 7.40 1.25
C GLN A 34 -9.53 6.43 2.43
N ARG A 35 -9.53 6.90 3.68
CA ARG A 35 -9.86 6.09 4.86
C ARG A 35 -11.32 5.62 4.84
N VAL A 36 -12.26 6.50 4.54
CA VAL A 36 -13.69 6.12 4.40
C VAL A 36 -13.87 5.07 3.29
N MET A 37 -13.21 5.25 2.13
CA MET A 37 -13.25 4.26 1.05
C MET A 37 -12.63 2.92 1.46
N GLN A 38 -11.52 2.92 2.21
CA GLN A 38 -10.95 1.69 2.75
C GLN A 38 -11.91 0.96 3.69
N ILE A 39 -12.60 1.69 4.58
CA ILE A 39 -13.62 1.10 5.47
C ILE A 39 -14.74 0.49 4.62
N ALA A 40 -15.23 1.20 3.61
CA ALA A 40 -16.26 0.68 2.69
C ALA A 40 -15.79 -0.59 1.95
N ILE A 41 -14.55 -0.61 1.43
CA ILE A 41 -13.96 -1.81 0.79
C ILE A 41 -13.86 -2.96 1.80
N GLY A 42 -13.44 -2.69 3.04
CA GLY A 42 -13.41 -3.65 4.13
C GLY A 42 -14.78 -4.25 4.43
N PHE A 43 -15.82 -3.43 4.47
CA PHE A 43 -17.20 -3.88 4.63
C PHE A 43 -17.64 -4.81 3.49
N CYS A 44 -17.39 -4.42 2.24
CA CYS A 44 -17.68 -5.28 1.09
C CYS A 44 -16.88 -6.61 1.14
N ALA A 45 -15.63 -6.57 1.59
CA ALA A 45 -14.78 -7.76 1.74
C ALA A 45 -15.32 -8.70 2.82
N VAL A 46 -15.79 -8.18 3.96
CA VAL A 46 -16.40 -8.98 5.04
C VAL A 46 -17.72 -9.61 4.57
N LEU A 47 -18.57 -8.87 3.84
CA LEU A 47 -19.80 -9.41 3.26
C LEU A 47 -19.50 -10.54 2.27
N TYR A 48 -18.55 -10.33 1.35
CA TYR A 48 -18.15 -11.34 0.38
C TYR A 48 -17.53 -12.57 1.06
N GLY A 49 -16.58 -12.38 1.98
CA GLY A 49 -15.93 -13.46 2.72
C GLY A 49 -16.90 -14.26 3.59
N SER A 50 -17.88 -13.61 4.21
CA SER A 50 -18.93 -14.28 5.00
C SER A 50 -19.85 -15.15 4.14
N SER A 51 -19.94 -14.82 2.85
CA SER A 51 -20.74 -15.55 1.86
C SER A 51 -20.03 -16.83 1.34
N ILE A 52 -18.75 -17.00 1.69
CA ILE A 52 -17.89 -18.11 1.27
C ILE A 52 -17.65 -19.05 2.45
N THR A 53 -17.77 -20.36 2.18
CA THR A 53 -17.29 -21.40 3.08
C THR A 53 -16.04 -22.01 2.45
N PRO A 54 -14.84 -21.76 3.00
CA PRO A 54 -13.62 -22.30 2.45
C PRO A 54 -13.60 -23.82 2.61
N THR A 55 -13.40 -24.52 1.49
CA THR A 55 -13.19 -25.97 1.46
C THR A 55 -11.79 -26.34 1.93
N GLU A 56 -10.83 -25.43 1.75
CA GLU A 56 -9.43 -25.58 2.11
C GLU A 56 -9.00 -24.45 3.06
N PRO A 57 -8.07 -24.70 4.00
CA PRO A 57 -7.49 -23.62 4.79
C PRO A 57 -6.79 -22.60 3.89
N TRP A 58 -6.69 -21.34 4.34
CA TRP A 58 -5.95 -20.28 3.63
C TRP A 58 -4.47 -20.23 4.00
N VAL A 59 -4.15 -20.69 5.20
CA VAL A 59 -2.79 -20.74 5.75
C VAL A 59 -2.57 -22.07 6.46
N ASP A 60 -1.32 -22.52 6.55
CA ASP A 60 -0.98 -23.71 7.33
C ASP A 60 -1.18 -23.48 8.85
N ARG A 61 -1.17 -24.59 9.60
CA ARG A 61 -1.40 -24.59 11.05
C ARG A 61 -0.42 -23.70 11.84
N GLN A 62 0.86 -23.68 11.46
CA GLN A 62 1.87 -22.88 12.16
C GLN A 62 1.61 -21.39 11.96
N THR A 63 1.24 -21.02 10.74
CA THR A 63 0.84 -19.65 10.39
C THR A 63 -0.41 -19.23 11.16
N ALA A 64 -1.43 -20.10 11.22
CA ALA A 64 -2.67 -19.81 11.93
C ALA A 64 -2.42 -19.52 13.42
N TRP A 65 -1.56 -20.30 14.08
CA TRP A 65 -1.15 -20.04 15.46
C TRP A 65 -0.36 -18.75 15.61
N GLY A 66 0.58 -18.46 14.70
CA GLY A 66 1.31 -17.20 14.70
C GLY A 66 0.39 -15.98 14.56
N LEU A 67 -0.58 -16.05 13.66
CA LEU A 67 -1.60 -15.00 13.49
C LEU A 67 -2.50 -14.87 14.73
N ALA A 68 -2.93 -15.99 15.32
CA ALA A 68 -3.70 -15.97 16.56
C ALA A 68 -2.91 -15.34 17.72
N LEU A 69 -1.60 -15.61 17.81
CA LEU A 69 -0.72 -14.98 18.78
C LEU A 69 -0.60 -13.47 18.56
N ILE A 70 -0.42 -13.01 17.32
CA ILE A 70 -0.38 -11.57 16.98
C ILE A 70 -1.69 -10.89 17.38
N VAL A 71 -2.84 -11.50 17.05
CA VAL A 71 -4.17 -10.98 17.43
C VAL A 71 -4.33 -10.95 18.96
N GLY A 72 -3.93 -12.01 19.66
CA GLY A 72 -4.02 -12.08 21.12
C GLY A 72 -3.15 -11.04 21.83
N LEU A 73 -1.89 -10.89 21.41
CA LEU A 73 -0.98 -9.87 21.94
C LEU A 73 -1.48 -8.45 21.62
N GLY A 74 -2.01 -8.24 20.41
CA GLY A 74 -2.61 -6.98 20.00
C GLY A 74 -3.84 -6.60 20.82
N LEU A 75 -4.71 -7.55 21.13
CA LEU A 75 -5.85 -7.33 22.02
C LEU A 75 -5.40 -6.96 23.42
N ALA A 76 -4.46 -7.72 24.00
CA ALA A 76 -3.93 -7.42 25.33
C ALA A 76 -3.29 -6.04 25.39
N SER A 77 -2.45 -5.71 24.40
CA SER A 77 -1.83 -4.39 24.23
C SER A 77 -2.89 -3.29 24.11
N SER A 78 -3.94 -3.50 23.32
CA SER A 78 -5.01 -2.51 23.11
C SER A 78 -5.83 -2.24 24.36
N LEU A 79 -6.15 -3.28 25.15
CA LEU A 79 -6.93 -3.16 26.37
C LEU A 79 -6.17 -2.46 27.50
N LEU A 80 -4.83 -2.53 27.50
CA LEU A 80 -3.95 -1.89 28.48
C LEU A 80 -3.46 -0.50 28.04
N ALA A 81 -3.85 -0.06 26.85
CA ALA A 81 -3.43 1.22 26.29
C ALA A 81 -4.12 2.41 26.99
N HIS A 82 -3.51 3.60 26.94
CA HIS A 82 -4.08 4.81 27.55
C HIS A 82 -5.43 5.21 26.89
N GLN A 83 -5.55 5.00 25.58
CA GLN A 83 -6.78 5.19 24.81
C GLN A 83 -7.21 3.89 24.09
N PRO A 84 -7.85 2.94 24.81
CA PRO A 84 -8.15 1.61 24.25
C PRO A 84 -8.98 1.63 22.97
N LEU A 85 -9.89 2.60 22.82
CA LEU A 85 -10.73 2.71 21.63
C LEU A 85 -9.89 2.95 20.36
N TRP A 86 -8.88 3.81 20.41
CA TRP A 86 -8.00 4.08 19.27
C TRP A 86 -7.06 2.90 18.99
N ALA A 87 -6.60 2.21 20.03
CA ALA A 87 -5.83 0.98 19.86
C ALA A 87 -6.64 -0.13 19.17
N LEU A 88 -7.86 -0.38 19.64
CA LEU A 88 -8.78 -1.33 19.00
C LEU A 88 -9.15 -0.90 17.58
N THR A 89 -9.20 0.40 17.30
CA THR A 89 -9.45 0.93 15.95
C THR A 89 -8.33 0.58 14.98
N GLU A 90 -7.06 0.71 15.38
CA GLU A 90 -5.94 0.31 14.51
C GLU A 90 -5.85 -1.22 14.35
N MET A 91 -6.11 -1.97 15.43
CA MET A 91 -6.24 -3.42 15.32
C MET A 91 -7.34 -3.80 14.32
N ALA A 92 -8.51 -3.16 14.38
CA ALA A 92 -9.61 -3.38 13.46
C ALA A 92 -9.24 -3.03 12.01
N LEU A 93 -8.40 -2.01 11.79
CA LEU A 93 -7.86 -1.73 10.45
C LEU A 93 -7.01 -2.89 9.91
N PHE A 94 -6.12 -3.46 10.70
CA PHE A 94 -5.30 -4.60 10.26
C PHE A 94 -6.14 -5.86 9.99
N VAL A 95 -7.14 -6.14 10.84
CA VAL A 95 -8.11 -7.22 10.60
C VAL A 95 -8.88 -6.98 9.31
N SER A 96 -9.36 -5.74 9.08
CA SER A 96 -10.04 -5.35 7.84
C SER A 96 -9.15 -5.53 6.61
N CYS A 97 -7.87 -5.14 6.68
CA CYS A 97 -6.90 -5.36 5.60
C CYS A 97 -6.69 -6.86 5.33
N ALA A 98 -6.62 -7.70 6.35
CA ALA A 98 -6.55 -9.15 6.19
C ALA A 98 -7.84 -9.72 5.57
N ALA A 99 -9.02 -9.18 5.90
CA ALA A 99 -10.27 -9.54 5.24
C ALA A 99 -10.29 -9.14 3.75
N ILE A 100 -9.77 -7.96 3.41
CA ILE A 100 -9.57 -7.52 2.01
C ILE A 100 -8.63 -8.48 1.27
N ALA A 101 -7.51 -8.87 1.88
CA ALA A 101 -6.56 -9.79 1.28
C ALA A 101 -7.19 -11.17 1.01
N LEU A 102 -7.92 -11.74 1.98
CA LEU A 102 -8.63 -13.00 1.80
C LEU A 102 -9.77 -12.90 0.79
N ALA A 103 -10.46 -11.76 0.71
CA ALA A 103 -11.48 -11.52 -0.30
C ALA A 103 -10.89 -11.53 -1.72
N PHE A 104 -9.78 -10.81 -1.95
CA PHE A 104 -9.07 -10.87 -3.24
C PHE A 104 -8.50 -12.25 -3.55
N ALA A 105 -7.98 -12.95 -2.54
CA ALA A 105 -7.49 -14.31 -2.72
C ALA A 105 -8.61 -15.27 -3.14
N SER A 106 -9.76 -15.19 -2.47
CA SER A 106 -10.97 -15.96 -2.79
C SER A 106 -11.51 -15.63 -4.17
N LEU A 107 -11.58 -14.34 -4.48
CA LEU A 107 -12.02 -13.84 -5.77
C LEU A 107 -11.15 -14.43 -6.89
N ARG A 108 -9.82 -14.43 -6.72
CA ARG A 108 -8.88 -15.00 -7.69
C ARG A 108 -8.98 -16.52 -7.80
N ARG A 109 -9.14 -17.26 -6.70
CA ARG A 109 -9.30 -18.72 -6.76
C ARG A 109 -10.58 -19.13 -7.48
N HIS A 110 -11.71 -18.45 -7.25
CA HIS A 110 -12.98 -18.75 -7.91
C HIS A 110 -13.11 -18.19 -9.33
N GLY A 111 -12.46 -17.05 -9.63
CA GLY A 111 -12.55 -16.38 -10.92
C GLY A 111 -11.57 -16.88 -11.99
N GLY A 112 -10.56 -17.67 -11.61
CA GLY A 112 -9.57 -18.22 -12.54
C GLY A 112 -8.62 -17.18 -13.15
N GLU A 113 -7.83 -17.59 -14.15
CA GLU A 113 -6.85 -16.74 -14.85
C GLU A 113 -7.43 -15.46 -15.47
N PRO A 114 -8.66 -15.42 -16.03
CA PRO A 114 -9.19 -14.19 -16.62
C PRO A 114 -9.20 -13.01 -15.65
N LEU A 115 -9.36 -13.27 -14.36
CA LEU A 115 -9.37 -12.24 -13.34
C LEU A 115 -8.01 -11.57 -13.14
N ASP A 116 -6.90 -12.26 -13.39
CA ASP A 116 -5.56 -11.63 -13.41
C ASP A 116 -5.50 -10.52 -14.45
N ARG A 117 -6.17 -10.73 -15.59
CA ARG A 117 -6.23 -9.76 -16.69
C ARG A 117 -7.07 -8.55 -16.30
N VAL A 118 -8.19 -8.78 -15.62
CA VAL A 118 -9.07 -7.70 -15.14
C VAL A 118 -8.36 -6.86 -14.08
N LEU A 119 -7.72 -7.48 -13.09
CA LEU A 119 -6.95 -6.78 -12.06
C LEU A 119 -5.78 -5.99 -12.65
N LEU A 120 -5.04 -6.58 -13.60
CA LEU A 120 -3.98 -5.87 -14.31
C LEU A 120 -4.53 -4.70 -15.14
N LEU A 121 -5.67 -4.87 -15.82
CA LEU A 121 -6.32 -3.79 -16.56
C LEU A 121 -6.72 -2.65 -15.63
N ILE A 122 -7.25 -2.94 -14.44
CA ILE A 122 -7.57 -1.92 -13.42
C ILE A 122 -6.30 -1.15 -13.02
N VAL A 123 -5.19 -1.84 -12.75
CA VAL A 123 -3.91 -1.19 -12.43
C VAL A 123 -3.47 -0.25 -13.57
N VAL A 124 -3.50 -0.74 -14.81
CA VAL A 124 -3.13 0.05 -16.00
C VAL A 124 -4.03 1.25 -16.18
N LEU A 125 -5.35 1.10 -16.02
CA LEU A 125 -6.31 2.20 -16.13
C LEU A 125 -6.11 3.26 -15.04
N LEU A 126 -5.86 2.85 -13.79
CA LEU A 126 -5.55 3.80 -12.71
C LEU A 126 -4.27 4.59 -13.01
N CYS A 127 -3.21 3.90 -13.45
CA CYS A 127 -1.96 4.57 -13.84
C CYS A 127 -2.16 5.51 -15.04
N LEU A 128 -2.95 5.10 -16.03
CA LEU A 128 -3.28 5.92 -17.19
C LEU A 128 -4.06 7.17 -16.80
N ILE A 129 -5.11 7.04 -15.99
CA ILE A 129 -5.91 8.18 -15.49
C ILE A 129 -5.00 9.16 -14.74
N LYS A 130 -4.16 8.66 -13.82
CA LYS A 130 -3.24 9.50 -13.05
C LYS A 130 -2.17 10.15 -13.93
N THR A 131 -1.71 9.46 -14.98
CA THR A 131 -0.79 10.02 -15.97
C THR A 131 -1.46 11.16 -16.75
N LEU A 132 -2.69 10.96 -17.22
CA LEU A 132 -3.45 12.00 -17.91
C LEU A 132 -3.72 13.21 -17.02
N GLN A 133 -4.08 13.00 -15.74
CA GLN A 133 -4.25 14.08 -14.77
C GLN A 133 -2.97 14.88 -14.55
N TYR A 134 -1.83 14.19 -14.44
CA TYR A 134 -0.53 14.82 -14.29
C TYR A 134 -0.15 15.65 -15.53
N LEU A 135 -0.32 15.08 -16.73
CA LEU A 135 -0.04 15.77 -17.99
C LEU A 135 -0.94 16.99 -18.17
N TYR A 136 -2.23 16.85 -17.87
CA TYR A 136 -3.19 17.96 -17.91
C TYR A 136 -2.80 19.09 -16.95
N ALA A 137 -2.46 18.76 -15.70
CA ALA A 137 -1.97 19.74 -14.74
C ALA A 137 -0.66 20.41 -15.22
N GLY A 138 0.23 19.65 -15.87
CA GLY A 138 1.45 20.17 -16.46
C GLY A 138 1.17 21.18 -17.58
N VAL A 139 0.28 20.83 -18.52
CA VAL A 139 -0.13 21.74 -19.59
C VAL A 139 -0.73 23.04 -19.03
N LEU A 140 -1.60 22.95 -18.02
CA LEU A 140 -2.17 24.13 -17.37
C LEU A 140 -1.09 24.99 -16.69
N ALA A 141 -0.13 24.37 -16.01
CA ALA A 141 0.96 25.09 -15.36
C ALA A 141 1.80 25.87 -16.39
N PHE A 142 2.21 25.22 -17.50
CA PHE A 142 2.95 25.90 -18.57
C PHE A 142 2.13 26.96 -19.30
N ALA A 143 0.82 26.77 -19.46
CA ALA A 143 -0.06 27.73 -20.14
C ALA A 143 -0.49 28.92 -19.25
N SER A 144 -0.33 28.82 -17.92
CA SER A 144 -0.81 29.82 -16.96
C SER A 144 -0.04 31.16 -17.00
N GLY A 145 1.11 31.22 -17.68
CA GLY A 145 1.98 32.41 -17.72
C GLY A 145 2.70 32.70 -16.40
N GLY A 146 2.65 31.77 -15.43
CA GLY A 146 3.39 31.91 -14.17
C GLY A 146 4.90 31.75 -14.36
N HIS A 147 5.68 32.58 -13.67
CA HIS A 147 7.14 32.53 -13.71
C HIS A 147 7.75 31.42 -12.84
N THR A 148 6.96 30.78 -11.98
CA THR A 148 7.42 29.67 -11.14
C THR A 148 6.53 28.45 -11.27
N MET A 149 7.14 27.27 -11.39
CA MET A 149 6.44 25.99 -11.43
C MET A 149 6.87 25.11 -10.24
N ASN A 150 5.90 24.50 -9.56
CA ASN A 150 6.14 23.51 -8.51
C ASN A 150 5.60 22.15 -8.95
N PRO A 151 6.47 21.17 -9.26
CA PRO A 151 6.05 19.84 -9.70
C PRO A 151 5.19 19.08 -8.68
N ASP A 152 5.26 19.41 -7.38
CA ASP A 152 4.44 18.76 -6.35
C ASP A 152 2.94 19.07 -6.54
N LEU A 153 2.60 20.24 -7.11
CA LEU A 153 1.21 20.63 -7.36
C LEU A 153 0.56 19.83 -8.49
N LEU A 154 1.36 19.17 -9.32
CA LEU A 154 0.88 18.29 -10.39
C LEU A 154 0.34 16.96 -9.85
N LEU A 155 0.74 16.58 -8.63
CA LEU A 155 0.35 15.34 -7.96
C LEU A 155 -0.98 15.52 -7.23
N SER A 156 -2.08 15.53 -7.99
CA SER A 156 -3.44 15.67 -7.45
C SER A 156 -3.94 14.41 -6.72
N SER A 157 -5.01 14.57 -5.92
CA SER A 157 -5.77 13.51 -5.23
C SER A 157 -5.12 12.83 -4.03
N PHE A 158 -3.87 13.15 -3.70
CA PHE A 158 -3.21 12.70 -2.47
C PHE A 158 -2.85 13.90 -1.60
N SER A 159 -3.09 13.81 -0.30
CA SER A 159 -2.76 14.90 0.64
C SER A 159 -1.26 15.10 0.83
N ASN A 160 -0.43 14.13 0.41
CA ASN A 160 1.02 14.22 0.44
C ASN A 160 1.63 13.41 -0.70
N LYS A 161 2.66 13.96 -1.35
CA LYS A 161 3.41 13.27 -2.42
C LYS A 161 3.97 11.91 -2.00
N ARG A 162 4.32 11.73 -0.71
CA ARG A 162 4.78 10.43 -0.17
C ARG A 162 3.74 9.34 -0.38
N PHE A 163 2.46 9.66 -0.17
CA PHE A 163 1.36 8.69 -0.30
C PHE A 163 1.15 8.31 -1.77
N TYR A 164 1.32 9.27 -2.68
CA TYR A 164 1.38 9.00 -4.11
C TYR A 164 2.54 8.05 -4.45
N GLY A 165 3.74 8.31 -3.90
CA GLY A 165 4.91 7.46 -4.09
C GLY A 165 4.71 6.02 -3.59
N GLN A 166 4.02 5.85 -2.46
CA GLN A 166 3.65 4.52 -1.95
C GLN A 166 2.78 3.76 -2.97
N PHE A 167 1.79 4.44 -3.56
CA PHE A 167 0.96 3.87 -4.63
C PHE A 167 1.79 3.53 -5.89
N GLN A 168 2.76 4.37 -6.25
CA GLN A 168 3.68 4.08 -7.36
C GLN A 168 4.54 2.84 -7.10
N THR A 169 5.03 2.65 -5.88
CA THR A 169 5.84 1.47 -5.52
C THR A 169 5.09 0.15 -5.69
N PHE A 170 3.77 0.14 -5.49
CA PHE A 170 2.94 -1.03 -5.77
C PHE A 170 2.70 -1.27 -7.27
N THR A 171 2.55 -0.20 -8.05
CA THR A 171 2.09 -0.29 -9.45
C THR A 171 3.21 -0.36 -10.47
N LEU A 172 4.35 0.30 -10.22
CA LEU A 172 5.54 0.28 -11.09
C LEU A 172 5.96 -1.16 -11.47
N PRO A 173 6.05 -2.11 -10.52
CA PRO A 173 6.40 -3.49 -10.86
C PRO A 173 5.41 -4.19 -11.79
N LEU A 174 4.12 -3.90 -11.65
CA LEU A 174 3.04 -4.52 -12.41
C LEU A 174 2.97 -4.00 -13.85
N LEU A 175 3.30 -2.72 -14.08
CA LEU A 175 3.31 -2.12 -15.43
C LEU A 175 4.35 -2.75 -16.36
N ALA A 176 5.38 -3.41 -15.83
CA ALA A 176 6.37 -4.14 -16.63
C ALA A 176 5.86 -5.49 -17.16
N LEU A 177 4.78 -6.05 -16.60
CA LEU A 177 4.29 -7.39 -16.96
C LEU A 177 3.98 -7.57 -18.46
N PRO A 178 3.26 -6.64 -19.14
CA PRO A 178 3.01 -6.75 -20.58
C PRO A 178 4.30 -6.77 -21.44
N LEU A 179 5.39 -6.17 -20.95
CA LEU A 179 6.68 -6.11 -21.64
C LEU A 179 7.46 -7.43 -21.55
N LEU A 180 7.17 -8.24 -20.52
CA LEU A 180 7.78 -9.56 -20.33
C LEU A 180 7.06 -10.66 -21.10
N LEU A 181 5.77 -10.47 -21.41
CA LEU A 181 4.93 -11.50 -22.04
C LEU A 181 5.20 -11.61 -23.54
N PRO A 182 5.61 -12.78 -24.06
CA PRO A 182 5.93 -12.99 -25.48
C PRO A 182 4.70 -12.87 -26.41
N THR A 183 3.50 -13.09 -25.88
CA THR A 183 2.23 -13.11 -26.62
C THR A 183 1.59 -11.73 -26.85
N VAL A 184 2.11 -10.68 -26.20
CA VAL A 184 1.58 -9.31 -26.32
C VAL A 184 2.05 -8.69 -27.63
N SER A 185 1.13 -8.04 -28.37
CA SER A 185 1.42 -7.39 -29.66
C SER A 185 2.45 -6.26 -29.50
N ARG A 186 3.17 -5.95 -30.59
CA ARG A 186 4.20 -4.88 -30.58
C ARG A 186 3.61 -3.52 -30.22
N SER A 187 2.40 -3.20 -30.70
CA SER A 187 1.71 -1.94 -30.39
C SER A 187 1.39 -1.84 -28.90
N LEU A 188 0.82 -2.90 -28.30
CA LEU A 188 0.46 -2.90 -26.89
C LEU A 188 1.71 -2.86 -25.99
N ARG A 189 2.82 -3.50 -26.40
CA ARG A 189 4.11 -3.33 -25.71
C ARG A 189 4.61 -1.89 -25.78
N GLY A 190 4.53 -1.25 -26.94
CA GLY A 190 4.90 0.15 -27.10
C GLY A 190 4.08 1.07 -26.19
N MET A 191 2.76 0.86 -26.11
CA MET A 191 1.88 1.61 -25.21
C MET A 191 2.19 1.36 -23.73
N ALA A 192 2.42 0.09 -23.34
CA ALA A 192 2.80 -0.25 -21.98
C ALA A 192 4.15 0.36 -21.59
N PHE A 193 5.12 0.38 -22.51
CA PHE A 193 6.42 1.01 -22.28
C PHE A 193 6.29 2.53 -22.18
N ALA A 194 5.51 3.17 -23.04
CA ALA A 194 5.23 4.61 -22.96
C ALA A 194 4.58 4.98 -21.61
N LEU A 195 3.61 4.19 -21.15
CA LEU A 195 2.99 4.37 -19.83
C LEU A 195 4.03 4.15 -18.71
N LEU A 196 4.89 3.15 -18.81
CA LEU A 196 5.97 2.92 -17.84
C LEU A 196 6.95 4.10 -17.78
N CYS A 197 7.33 4.67 -18.91
CA CYS A 197 8.19 5.86 -18.99
C CYS A 197 7.52 7.08 -18.34
N ALA A 198 6.24 7.32 -18.65
CA ALA A 198 5.46 8.39 -18.06
C ALA A 198 5.27 8.18 -16.54
N TRP A 199 5.10 6.94 -16.08
CA TRP A 199 4.97 6.62 -14.67
C TRP A 199 6.29 6.85 -13.90
N TRP A 200 7.43 6.52 -14.51
CA TRP A 200 8.75 6.86 -13.98
C TRP A 200 9.01 8.37 -13.98
N LEU A 201 8.63 9.10 -15.03
CA LEU A 201 8.67 10.57 -15.05
C LEU A 201 7.94 11.16 -13.84
N ILE A 202 6.73 10.67 -13.54
CA ILE A 202 5.96 11.14 -12.38
C ILE A 202 6.67 10.79 -11.06
N ALA A 203 7.24 9.59 -10.94
CA ALA A 203 8.00 9.19 -9.75
C ALA A 203 9.25 10.06 -9.53
N ILE A 204 9.95 10.42 -10.62
CA ILE A 204 11.10 11.32 -10.62
C ILE A 204 10.69 12.72 -10.17
N SER A 205 9.64 13.26 -10.79
CA SER A 205 9.07 14.56 -10.45
C SER A 205 8.62 14.63 -8.99
N GLY A 206 7.93 13.59 -8.51
CA GLY A 206 7.47 13.51 -7.11
C GLY A 206 8.60 13.40 -6.08
N GLY A 207 9.81 12.98 -6.47
CA GLY A 207 10.99 12.94 -5.61
C GLY A 207 10.80 12.06 -4.35
N THR A 208 9.96 11.03 -4.42
CA THR A 208 9.65 10.18 -3.27
C THR A 208 10.79 9.19 -3.00
N ARG A 209 11.75 9.59 -2.17
CA ARG A 209 12.94 8.78 -1.79
C ARG A 209 12.62 7.35 -1.37
N GLY A 210 11.47 7.12 -0.73
CA GLY A 210 11.00 5.78 -0.37
C GLY A 210 10.74 4.87 -1.57
N THR A 211 10.16 5.41 -2.66
CA THR A 211 9.91 4.68 -3.91
C THR A 211 11.23 4.28 -4.58
N TRP A 212 12.21 5.19 -4.61
CA TRP A 212 13.55 4.91 -5.16
C TRP A 212 14.23 3.76 -4.43
N LEU A 213 14.30 3.83 -3.10
CA LEU A 213 14.86 2.76 -2.26
C LEU A 213 14.11 1.44 -2.47
N GLY A 214 12.77 1.49 -2.46
CA GLY A 214 11.92 0.32 -2.66
C GLY A 214 12.15 -0.36 -4.00
N MET A 215 12.15 0.40 -5.10
CA MET A 215 12.37 -0.13 -6.45
C MET A 215 13.79 -0.66 -6.65
N ALA A 216 14.80 -0.01 -6.07
CA ALA A 216 16.19 -0.47 -6.13
C ALA A 216 16.36 -1.83 -5.42
N VAL A 217 15.85 -1.97 -4.20
CA VAL A 217 15.92 -3.24 -3.45
C VAL A 217 15.07 -4.32 -4.12
N ALA A 218 13.86 -4.00 -4.58
CA ALA A 218 13.03 -4.92 -5.34
C ALA A 218 13.76 -5.44 -6.59
N GLY A 219 14.39 -4.54 -7.35
CA GLY A 219 15.19 -4.88 -8.53
C GLY A 219 16.38 -5.77 -8.23
N MET A 220 17.14 -5.45 -7.18
CA MET A 220 18.25 -6.31 -6.73
C MET A 220 17.74 -7.71 -6.36
N VAL A 221 16.71 -7.81 -5.52
CA VAL A 221 16.15 -9.09 -5.06
C VAL A 221 15.67 -9.92 -6.24
N VAL A 222 14.86 -9.38 -7.15
CA VAL A 222 14.33 -10.18 -8.26
C VAL A 222 15.38 -10.51 -9.32
N ALA A 223 16.37 -9.63 -9.56
CA ALA A 223 17.48 -9.92 -10.47
C ALA A 223 18.32 -11.14 -10.02
N LEU A 224 18.48 -11.31 -8.70
CA LEU A 224 19.15 -12.46 -8.08
C LEU A 224 18.34 -13.77 -8.14
N ILE A 225 17.04 -13.71 -8.44
CA ILE A 225 16.18 -14.89 -8.52
C ILE A 225 16.34 -15.62 -9.87
N GLY A 226 16.48 -14.90 -10.98
CA GLY A 226 16.54 -15.54 -12.30
C GLY A 226 16.57 -14.59 -13.50
N PRO A 227 16.62 -15.14 -14.73
CA PRO A 227 16.73 -14.36 -15.96
C PRO A 227 15.54 -13.44 -16.20
N TRP A 228 14.32 -13.86 -15.86
CA TRP A 228 13.12 -13.02 -15.96
C TRP A 228 13.15 -11.84 -14.99
N GLY A 229 13.75 -12.01 -13.80
CA GLY A 229 13.99 -10.91 -12.86
C GLY A 229 15.00 -9.89 -13.40
N ARG A 230 16.07 -10.35 -14.06
CA ARG A 230 17.01 -9.45 -14.76
C ARG A 230 16.35 -8.71 -15.93
N ARG A 231 15.52 -9.39 -16.71
CA ARG A 231 14.73 -8.76 -17.80
C ARG A 231 13.74 -7.74 -17.26
N TRP A 232 13.05 -8.06 -16.17
CA TRP A 232 12.16 -7.12 -15.48
C TRP A 232 12.94 -5.87 -15.04
N LEU A 233 14.12 -6.05 -14.42
CA LEU A 233 14.98 -4.94 -14.02
C LEU A 233 15.42 -4.11 -15.23
N GLY A 234 15.79 -4.75 -16.35
CA GLY A 234 16.13 -4.08 -17.59
C GLY A 234 15.02 -3.17 -18.11
N TRP A 235 13.76 -3.64 -18.10
CA TRP A 235 12.61 -2.80 -18.48
C TRP A 235 12.35 -1.65 -17.51
N GLN A 236 12.52 -1.88 -16.21
CA GLN A 236 12.40 -0.81 -15.21
C GLN A 236 13.48 0.25 -15.39
N LEU A 237 14.73 -0.15 -15.62
CA LEU A 237 15.84 0.77 -15.88
C LEU A 237 15.63 1.54 -17.19
N ALA A 238 15.19 0.87 -18.27
CA ALA A 238 14.86 1.53 -19.53
C ALA A 238 13.74 2.57 -19.33
N GLY A 239 12.68 2.21 -18.62
CA GLY A 239 11.59 3.14 -18.28
C GLY A 239 12.05 4.32 -17.42
N MET A 240 12.89 4.07 -16.41
CA MET A 240 13.48 5.08 -15.54
C MET A 240 14.37 6.06 -16.32
N LEU A 241 15.29 5.56 -17.15
CA LEU A 241 16.18 6.39 -17.96
C LEU A 241 15.39 7.22 -18.98
N SER A 242 14.37 6.63 -19.60
CA SER A 242 13.49 7.34 -20.53
C SER A 242 12.67 8.41 -19.80
N GLY A 243 12.12 8.09 -18.63
CA GLY A 243 11.41 9.04 -17.77
C GLY A 243 12.31 10.19 -17.31
N LEU A 244 13.57 9.92 -16.98
CA LEU A 244 14.56 10.94 -16.61
C LEU A 244 14.89 11.85 -17.79
N TRP A 245 15.04 11.29 -18.98
CA TRP A 245 15.27 12.06 -20.19
C TRP A 245 14.08 12.97 -20.51
N ILE A 246 12.84 12.46 -20.40
CA ILE A 246 11.63 13.28 -20.57
C ILE A 246 11.55 14.36 -19.48
N TYR A 247 11.89 14.03 -18.22
CA TYR A 247 11.91 15.01 -17.13
C TYR A 247 12.85 16.17 -17.46
N TRP A 248 14.07 15.87 -17.89
CA TRP A 248 15.04 16.88 -18.30
C TRP A 248 14.54 17.74 -19.47
N LEU A 249 13.94 17.13 -20.50
CA LEU A 249 13.37 17.89 -21.61
C LEU A 249 12.26 18.85 -21.18
N VAL A 250 11.33 18.38 -20.34
CA VAL A 250 10.15 19.16 -19.95
C VAL A 250 10.48 20.20 -18.89
N PHE A 251 11.13 19.78 -17.81
CA PHE A 251 11.34 20.64 -16.65
C PHE A 251 12.63 21.43 -16.76
N THR A 252 13.65 20.99 -17.49
CA THR A 252 14.87 21.80 -17.66
C THR A 252 14.84 22.56 -18.97
N VAL A 253 14.80 21.87 -20.12
CA VAL A 253 14.95 22.53 -21.44
C VAL A 253 13.75 23.42 -21.77
N LEU A 254 12.53 22.87 -21.72
CA LEU A 254 11.32 23.61 -22.08
C LEU A 254 10.99 24.72 -21.07
N ALA A 255 11.10 24.46 -19.76
CA ALA A 255 10.86 25.48 -18.75
C ALA A 255 11.83 26.66 -18.88
N THR A 256 13.13 26.39 -19.08
CA THR A 256 14.14 27.45 -19.30
C THR A 256 13.85 28.22 -20.59
N TYR A 257 13.48 27.53 -21.68
CA TYR A 257 13.11 28.18 -22.93
C TYR A 257 11.90 29.12 -22.77
N LEU A 258 10.95 28.76 -21.91
CA LEU A 258 9.77 29.57 -21.59
C LEU A 258 10.02 30.62 -20.49
N GLY A 259 11.24 30.70 -19.94
CA GLY A 259 11.57 31.62 -18.84
C GLY A 259 10.85 31.30 -17.53
N ILE A 260 10.57 30.02 -17.28
CA ILE A 260 9.90 29.52 -16.07
C ILE A 260 10.96 28.92 -15.15
N ASP A 261 11.06 29.45 -13.94
CA ASP A 261 11.92 28.89 -12.90
C ASP A 261 11.20 27.74 -12.19
N ASN A 262 11.89 26.61 -12.03
CA ASN A 262 11.38 25.52 -11.22
C ASN A 262 11.74 25.73 -9.76
N SER A 263 10.72 25.62 -8.89
CA SER A 263 10.94 25.53 -7.45
C SER A 263 10.88 24.06 -7.01
N ASN A 264 11.76 23.67 -6.08
CA ASN A 264 11.89 22.30 -5.56
C ASN A 264 12.24 21.26 -6.63
N ASP A 265 13.28 21.53 -7.43
CA ASP A 265 13.76 20.61 -8.46
C ASP A 265 14.12 19.23 -7.89
N ALA A 266 14.03 18.19 -8.72
CA ALA A 266 14.33 16.82 -8.29
C ALA A 266 15.79 16.67 -7.79
N SER A 267 16.71 17.48 -8.33
CA SER A 267 18.13 17.51 -7.93
C SER A 267 18.33 18.06 -6.51
N GLU A 268 17.59 19.09 -6.12
CA GLU A 268 17.63 19.69 -4.76
C GLU A 268 17.16 18.70 -3.67
N ARG A 269 16.48 17.63 -4.08
CA ARG A 269 15.95 16.58 -3.19
C ARG A 269 16.92 15.43 -2.96
N LEU A 270 18.06 15.40 -3.65
CA LEU A 270 19.17 14.44 -3.42
C LEU A 270 19.95 14.81 -2.15
N THR A 271 19.29 14.71 -1.00
CA THR A 271 19.90 14.98 0.31
C THR A 271 20.04 13.69 1.12
N THR A 272 21.17 13.54 1.81
CA THR A 272 21.44 12.45 2.75
C THR A 272 20.82 12.67 4.14
N SER A 273 20.09 13.77 4.33
CA SER A 273 19.53 14.14 5.63
C SER A 273 18.38 13.21 6.05
N LEU A 274 18.31 12.93 7.35
CA LEU A 274 17.22 12.16 7.98
C LEU A 274 15.83 12.81 7.80
N SER A 275 15.73 14.01 7.21
CA SER A 275 14.46 14.68 6.88
C SER A 275 13.54 14.85 8.09
N GLY A 276 14.13 15.19 9.25
CA GLY A 276 13.40 15.35 10.51
C GLY A 276 13.00 14.03 11.19
N ARG A 277 13.47 12.86 10.72
CA ARG A 277 13.10 11.55 11.31
C ARG A 277 13.80 11.22 12.64
N GLY A 278 14.93 11.85 12.94
CA GLY A 278 15.69 11.59 14.18
C GLY A 278 14.83 11.67 15.45
N PRO A 279 14.10 12.79 15.68
CA PRO A 279 13.21 12.92 16.83
C PRO A 279 12.15 11.83 16.95
N ILE A 280 11.47 11.47 15.86
CA ILE A 280 10.40 10.46 15.87
C ILE A 280 10.95 9.03 16.02
N TRP A 281 12.16 8.76 15.53
CA TRP A 281 12.83 7.48 15.76
C TRP A 281 13.27 7.36 17.21
N TRP A 282 13.78 8.43 17.78
CA TRP A 282 14.16 8.46 19.19
C TRP A 282 12.95 8.28 20.12
N GLN A 283 11.83 8.95 19.83
CA GLN A 283 10.57 8.72 20.53
C GLN A 283 10.13 7.26 20.44
N GLY A 284 10.14 6.67 19.24
CA GLY A 284 9.74 5.27 19.05
C GLY A 284 10.67 4.30 19.79
N TRP A 285 11.96 4.61 19.85
CA TRP A 285 12.94 3.84 20.61
C TRP A 285 12.68 3.92 22.12
N HIS A 286 12.41 5.11 22.66
CA HIS A 286 12.05 5.28 24.06
C HIS A 286 10.80 4.50 24.44
N MET A 287 9.75 4.60 23.61
CA MET A 287 8.53 3.83 23.79
C MET A 287 8.81 2.31 23.81
N LEU A 288 9.66 1.83 22.90
CA LEU A 288 10.06 0.43 22.87
C LEU A 288 10.80 0.01 24.14
N THR A 289 11.75 0.82 24.61
CA THR A 289 12.54 0.50 25.82
C THR A 289 11.71 0.54 27.10
N GLU A 290 10.68 1.39 27.17
CA GLU A 290 9.82 1.50 28.35
C GLU A 290 8.84 0.32 28.44
N ARG A 291 8.24 -0.11 27.32
CA ARG A 291 7.22 -1.18 27.29
C ARG A 291 7.55 -2.26 26.25
N PRO A 292 8.66 -3.01 26.40
CA PRO A 292 9.14 -3.92 25.36
C PRO A 292 8.21 -5.12 25.08
N TRP A 293 7.37 -5.52 26.05
CA TRP A 293 6.57 -6.74 25.94
C TRP A 293 5.28 -6.56 25.15
N LEU A 294 4.48 -5.54 25.49
CA LEU A 294 3.18 -5.29 24.86
C LEU A 294 3.12 -3.95 24.12
N GLY A 295 4.15 -3.10 24.24
CA GLY A 295 4.12 -1.75 23.69
C GLY A 295 3.13 -0.84 24.41
N PHE A 296 2.90 0.33 23.82
CA PHE A 296 1.97 1.34 24.34
C PHE A 296 0.51 1.13 23.92
N GLY A 297 0.26 0.18 23.02
CA GLY A 297 -1.02 0.04 22.33
C GLY A 297 -0.87 0.41 20.86
N PRO A 298 -1.54 -0.30 19.94
CA PRO A 298 -1.70 0.15 18.55
C PRO A 298 -2.10 1.64 18.49
N MET A 299 -1.59 2.39 17.52
CA MET A 299 -1.82 3.83 17.33
C MET A 299 -1.19 4.76 18.38
N HIS A 300 -0.60 4.26 19.47
CA HIS A 300 -0.21 5.12 20.60
C HIS A 300 1.08 5.91 20.41
N PHE A 301 1.80 5.74 19.31
CA PHE A 301 2.80 6.74 18.94
C PHE A 301 2.13 8.12 18.76
N ALA A 302 0.88 8.14 18.29
CA ALA A 302 0.08 9.35 18.11
C ALA A 302 -0.54 9.89 19.42
N ASP A 303 -0.43 9.16 20.53
CA ASP A 303 -0.85 9.62 21.85
C ASP A 303 0.24 10.44 22.56
N ILE A 304 1.48 10.35 22.06
CA ILE A 304 2.62 11.13 22.54
C ILE A 304 2.93 12.20 21.49
N ALA A 305 2.35 13.39 21.69
CA ALA A 305 2.44 14.48 20.74
C ALA A 305 3.89 14.95 20.52
N ASN A 306 4.25 15.15 19.26
CA ASN A 306 5.51 15.75 18.85
C ASN A 306 5.27 16.66 17.64
N LYS A 307 6.24 17.53 17.33
CA LYS A 307 6.10 18.52 16.24
C LYS A 307 6.34 17.97 14.84
N VAL A 308 6.60 16.67 14.68
CA VAL A 308 7.07 16.07 13.42
C VAL A 308 6.03 15.15 12.78
N ALA A 309 5.55 14.12 13.47
CA ALA A 309 4.62 13.13 12.91
C ALA A 309 3.93 12.27 13.96
N ALA A 310 2.78 11.72 13.61
CA ALA A 310 2.01 10.78 14.44
C ALA A 310 2.48 9.30 14.32
N HIS A 311 3.61 9.05 13.66
CA HIS A 311 4.23 7.72 13.53
C HIS A 311 5.72 7.85 13.14
N PRO A 312 6.58 6.84 13.41
CA PRO A 312 8.02 6.97 13.25
C PRO A 312 8.53 6.80 11.81
N HIS A 313 7.65 6.59 10.81
CA HIS A 313 8.04 6.29 9.42
C HIS A 313 9.00 5.08 9.27
N GLN A 314 8.95 4.12 10.19
CA GLN A 314 9.75 2.89 10.18
C GLN A 314 8.86 1.79 10.76
N ALA A 315 8.43 0.84 9.92
CA ALA A 315 7.38 -0.12 10.28
C ALA A 315 7.76 -1.07 11.44
N VAL A 316 9.03 -1.51 11.53
CA VAL A 316 9.50 -2.38 12.62
C VAL A 316 9.49 -1.63 13.95
N LEU A 317 10.01 -0.39 13.97
CA LEU A 317 10.04 0.45 15.16
C LEU A 317 8.62 0.83 15.59
N GLN A 318 7.75 1.18 14.63
CA GLN A 318 6.35 1.44 14.88
C GLN A 318 5.70 0.22 15.55
N TRP A 319 5.79 -0.96 14.93
CA TRP A 319 5.18 -2.18 15.45
C TRP A 319 5.76 -2.55 16.83
N ALA A 320 7.08 -2.44 17.02
CA ALA A 320 7.72 -2.78 18.28
C ALA A 320 7.31 -1.84 19.43
N SER A 321 7.27 -0.53 19.17
CA SER A 321 6.88 0.47 20.18
C SER A 321 5.40 0.40 20.57
N GLU A 322 4.52 -0.01 19.64
CA GLU A 322 3.07 -0.01 19.85
C GLU A 322 2.50 -1.39 20.22
N TRP A 323 3.03 -2.47 19.64
CA TRP A 323 2.55 -3.85 19.81
C TRP A 323 3.51 -4.76 20.60
N GLY A 324 4.71 -4.28 20.91
CA GLY A 324 5.74 -5.02 21.64
C GLY A 324 6.65 -5.89 20.76
N VAL A 325 7.81 -6.24 21.32
CA VAL A 325 8.85 -7.08 20.69
C VAL A 325 8.34 -8.49 20.33
N PRO A 326 7.60 -9.22 21.20
CA PRO A 326 7.13 -10.56 20.86
C PRO A 326 6.22 -10.57 19.62
N SER A 327 5.30 -9.61 19.51
CA SER A 327 4.43 -9.45 18.33
C SER A 327 5.25 -9.12 17.08
N THR A 328 6.21 -8.21 17.22
CA THR A 328 7.11 -7.79 16.13
C THR A 328 7.92 -8.97 15.58
N LEU A 329 8.52 -9.78 16.45
CA LEU A 329 9.29 -10.97 16.05
C LEU A 329 8.40 -12.00 15.34
N CYS A 330 7.17 -12.21 15.82
CA CYS A 330 6.22 -13.10 15.17
C CYS A 330 5.86 -12.61 13.75
N VAL A 331 5.53 -11.32 13.59
CA VAL A 331 5.24 -10.72 12.29
C VAL A 331 6.46 -10.82 11.35
N ALA A 332 7.65 -10.47 11.83
CA ALA A 332 8.87 -10.54 11.06
C ALA A 332 9.18 -11.97 10.60
N PHE A 333 9.01 -12.95 11.48
CA PHE A 333 9.20 -14.36 11.16
C PHE A 333 8.20 -14.84 10.09
N LEU A 334 6.90 -14.55 10.24
CA LEU A 334 5.89 -14.93 9.26
C LEU A 334 6.09 -14.25 7.90
N ALA A 335 6.52 -12.98 7.89
CA ALA A 335 6.86 -12.25 6.68
C ALA A 335 8.11 -12.84 6.00
N ALA A 336 9.16 -13.16 6.76
CA ALA A 336 10.36 -13.78 6.24
C ALA A 336 10.07 -15.17 5.66
N ARG A 337 9.28 -15.99 6.36
CA ARG A 337 8.88 -17.33 5.91
C ARG A 337 8.05 -17.29 4.62
N SER A 338 7.09 -16.36 4.52
CA SER A 338 6.27 -16.20 3.31
C SER A 338 7.07 -15.63 2.12
N GLY A 339 7.98 -14.69 2.38
CA GLY A 339 8.94 -14.20 1.41
C GLY A 339 9.85 -15.31 0.87
N TRP A 340 10.41 -16.12 1.77
CA TRP A 340 11.24 -17.26 1.41
C TRP A 340 10.48 -18.30 0.56
N ALA A 341 9.26 -18.66 0.97
CA ALA A 341 8.42 -19.57 0.18
C ALA A 341 8.18 -19.04 -1.24
N THR A 342 8.01 -17.71 -1.40
CA THR A 342 7.86 -17.06 -2.71
C THR A 342 9.14 -17.12 -3.53
N ILE A 343 10.30 -16.86 -2.91
CA ILE A 343 11.61 -16.98 -3.57
C ILE A 343 11.83 -18.39 -4.08
N VAL A 344 11.52 -19.41 -3.28
CA VAL A 344 11.69 -20.82 -3.67
C VAL A 344 10.81 -21.15 -4.89
N VAL A 345 9.53 -20.77 -4.89
CA VAL A 345 8.64 -20.97 -6.05
C VAL A 345 9.17 -20.25 -7.30
N LEU A 346 9.60 -18.99 -7.16
CA LEU A 346 10.11 -18.22 -8.30
C LEU A 346 11.43 -18.79 -8.85
N ARG A 347 12.30 -19.36 -8.01
CA ARG A 347 13.54 -20.03 -8.43
C ARG A 347 13.25 -21.34 -9.16
N GLU A 348 12.38 -22.18 -8.61
CA GLU A 348 11.95 -23.42 -9.25
C GLU A 348 11.29 -23.15 -10.61
N ARG A 349 10.56 -22.03 -10.74
CA ARG A 349 9.88 -21.62 -11.97
C ARG A 349 10.69 -20.66 -12.85
N ALA A 350 11.96 -20.42 -12.55
CA ALA A 350 12.74 -19.32 -13.16
C ALA A 350 12.97 -19.46 -14.68
N GLN A 351 12.82 -20.67 -15.24
CA GLN A 351 12.95 -20.93 -16.67
C GLN A 351 11.62 -20.86 -17.43
N PHE A 352 10.49 -20.89 -16.72
CA PHE A 352 9.17 -20.84 -17.33
C PHE A 352 8.74 -19.40 -17.58
N SER A 353 8.03 -19.19 -18.68
CA SER A 353 7.48 -17.88 -19.07
C SER A 353 5.97 -17.85 -18.94
N GLU A 354 5.40 -18.69 -18.08
CA GLU A 354 3.97 -18.71 -17.83
C GLU A 354 3.52 -17.37 -17.25
N ARG A 355 2.35 -16.91 -17.67
CA ARG A 355 1.82 -15.61 -17.25
C ARG A 355 1.70 -15.49 -15.74
N ALA A 356 1.25 -16.55 -15.07
CA ALA A 356 1.11 -16.60 -13.62
C ALA A 356 2.46 -16.45 -12.91
N ASP A 357 3.55 -17.00 -13.46
CA ASP A 357 4.89 -16.91 -12.89
C ASP A 357 5.48 -15.51 -13.03
N LEU A 358 5.33 -14.88 -14.21
CA LEU A 358 5.76 -13.50 -14.43
C LEU A 358 4.94 -12.51 -13.60
N LEU A 359 3.64 -12.75 -13.44
CA LEU A 359 2.78 -11.96 -12.55
C LEU A 359 3.20 -12.13 -11.08
N ARG A 360 3.50 -13.37 -10.64
CA ARG A 360 4.02 -13.64 -9.29
C ARG A 360 5.33 -12.87 -9.03
N LEU A 361 6.22 -12.83 -10.01
CA LEU A 361 7.46 -12.05 -9.95
C LEU A 361 7.18 -10.55 -9.77
N CYS A 362 6.26 -9.98 -10.55
CA CYS A 362 5.91 -8.56 -10.46
C CYS A 362 5.22 -8.21 -9.13
N LEU A 363 4.32 -9.07 -8.63
CA LEU A 363 3.67 -8.90 -7.32
C LEU A 363 4.67 -9.03 -6.18
N PHE A 364 5.63 -9.95 -6.29
CA PHE A 364 6.69 -10.10 -5.30
C PHE A 364 7.62 -8.88 -5.28
N ALA A 365 7.98 -8.34 -6.45
CA ALA A 365 8.72 -7.08 -6.54
C ALA A 365 7.95 -5.91 -5.90
N ALA A 366 6.63 -5.80 -6.12
CA ALA A 366 5.79 -4.81 -5.46
C ALA A 366 5.77 -4.97 -3.94
N LEU A 367 5.67 -6.20 -3.44
CA LEU A 367 5.71 -6.48 -2.01
C LEU A 367 7.07 -6.12 -1.39
N VAL A 368 8.18 -6.54 -2.01
CA VAL A 368 9.53 -6.19 -1.55
C VAL A 368 9.75 -4.68 -1.57
N GLY A 369 9.32 -4.00 -2.63
CA GLY A 369 9.41 -2.55 -2.73
C GLY A 369 8.63 -1.84 -1.64
N ALA A 370 7.39 -2.25 -1.38
CA ALA A 370 6.55 -1.66 -0.35
C ALA A 370 7.07 -1.93 1.07
N LEU A 371 7.55 -3.15 1.36
CA LEU A 371 8.17 -3.49 2.65
C LEU A 371 9.48 -2.73 2.88
N THR A 372 10.25 -2.50 1.83
CA THR A 372 11.47 -1.68 1.91
C THR A 372 11.10 -0.22 2.15
N GLN A 373 10.14 0.31 1.40
CA GLN A 373 9.68 1.69 1.59
C GLN A 373 9.08 1.91 2.99
N SER A 374 8.44 0.90 3.60
CA SER A 374 7.88 1.01 4.94
C SER A 374 8.94 1.19 6.04
N MET A 375 10.22 0.97 5.74
CA MET A 375 11.34 1.29 6.64
C MET A 375 11.68 2.79 6.67
N VAL A 376 11.14 3.58 5.74
CA VAL A 376 11.41 5.02 5.66
C VAL A 376 10.15 5.86 5.45
N ASP A 377 8.98 5.25 5.45
CA ASP A 377 7.71 5.91 5.16
C ASP A 377 6.51 5.20 5.80
N GLY A 378 5.37 5.89 5.89
CA GLY A 378 4.14 5.43 6.54
C GLY A 378 3.31 4.39 5.77
N VAL A 379 3.93 3.45 5.04
CA VAL A 379 3.22 2.49 4.17
C VAL A 379 2.18 1.66 4.94
N LEU A 380 2.48 1.29 6.19
CA LEU A 380 1.55 0.52 7.03
C LEU A 380 0.46 1.37 7.69
N VAL A 381 0.49 2.70 7.53
CA VAL A 381 -0.46 3.64 8.14
C VAL A 381 -1.45 4.15 7.10
N MET A 382 -0.99 4.47 5.88
CA MET A 382 -1.82 5.19 4.92
C MET A 382 -2.95 4.32 4.34
N PRO A 383 -4.17 4.87 4.14
CA PRO A 383 -5.32 4.06 3.72
C PRO A 383 -5.10 3.37 2.37
N THR A 384 -4.64 4.13 1.37
CA THR A 384 -4.42 3.60 0.02
C THR A 384 -3.34 2.53 0.02
N SER A 385 -2.19 2.75 0.67
CA SER A 385 -1.11 1.77 0.73
C SER A 385 -1.52 0.49 1.46
N GLN A 386 -2.33 0.58 2.52
CA GLN A 386 -2.88 -0.59 3.23
C GLN A 386 -3.79 -1.42 2.32
N VAL A 387 -4.69 -0.79 1.54
CA VAL A 387 -5.55 -1.51 0.57
C VAL A 387 -4.71 -2.17 -0.53
N TRP A 388 -3.72 -1.46 -1.07
CA TRP A 388 -2.82 -2.01 -2.09
C TRP A 388 -1.96 -3.17 -1.57
N LEU A 389 -1.46 -3.06 -0.33
CA LEU A 389 -0.75 -4.15 0.32
C LEU A 389 -1.66 -5.38 0.46
N ALA A 390 -2.89 -5.19 0.94
CA ALA A 390 -3.87 -6.28 1.05
C ALA A 390 -4.19 -6.92 -0.30
N LEU A 391 -4.38 -6.11 -1.35
CA LEU A 391 -4.60 -6.60 -2.72
C LEU A 391 -3.40 -7.42 -3.21
N VAL A 392 -2.17 -6.90 -3.11
CA VAL A 392 -0.96 -7.59 -3.57
C VAL A 392 -0.73 -8.88 -2.80
N VAL A 393 -0.88 -8.86 -1.47
CA VAL A 393 -0.74 -10.07 -0.63
C VAL A 393 -1.83 -11.09 -0.98
N GLY A 394 -3.10 -10.69 -1.06
CA GLY A 394 -4.21 -11.57 -1.43
C GLY A 394 -4.05 -12.18 -2.82
N TRP A 395 -3.59 -11.39 -3.78
CA TRP A 395 -3.33 -11.85 -5.15
C TRP A 395 -2.17 -12.85 -5.17
N LEU A 396 -1.08 -12.55 -4.47
CA LEU A 396 0.07 -13.45 -4.36
C LEU A 396 -0.28 -14.77 -3.65
N MET A 397 -1.10 -14.70 -2.59
CA MET A 397 -1.63 -15.88 -1.88
C MET A 397 -2.49 -16.77 -2.78
N ALA A 398 -3.28 -16.20 -3.69
CA ALA A 398 -4.08 -16.98 -4.63
C ALA A 398 -3.25 -17.68 -5.71
N LEU A 399 -2.12 -17.09 -6.10
CA LEU A 399 -1.20 -17.68 -7.08
C LEU A 399 -0.26 -18.72 -6.45
N HIS A 400 -0.10 -18.75 -5.13
CA HIS A 400 0.83 -19.66 -4.48
C HIS A 400 0.31 -21.10 -4.46
N PRO A 401 1.09 -22.10 -4.93
CA PRO A 401 0.68 -23.49 -4.86
C PRO A 401 0.76 -24.01 -3.42
N TRP A 402 -0.24 -24.79 -3.00
CA TRP A 402 -0.17 -25.55 -1.75
C TRP A 402 0.87 -26.67 -1.88
N ARG A 403 1.93 -26.61 -1.07
CA ARG A 403 2.98 -27.65 -1.01
C ARG A 403 2.67 -28.78 -0.03
N THR A 404 1.75 -28.54 0.91
CA THR A 404 1.31 -29.55 1.90
C THR A 404 -0.03 -30.16 1.49
N PRO A 405 -0.29 -31.44 1.79
CA PRO A 405 -1.60 -32.03 1.61
C PRO A 405 -2.67 -31.17 2.28
N VAL A 406 -3.73 -30.85 1.54
CA VAL A 406 -4.83 -30.03 2.05
C VAL A 406 -5.52 -30.81 3.17
N THR A 407 -5.32 -30.39 4.42
CA THR A 407 -6.08 -30.92 5.56
C THR A 407 -7.48 -30.30 5.58
N ALA A 408 -8.45 -31.01 6.17
CA ALA A 408 -9.80 -30.50 6.37
C ALA A 408 -9.79 -29.09 7.00
N SER A 409 -10.71 -28.22 6.55
CA SER A 409 -10.84 -26.86 7.06
C SER A 409 -11.17 -26.83 8.55
N TRP A 410 -10.79 -25.75 9.24
CA TRP A 410 -10.98 -25.60 10.68
C TRP A 410 -12.25 -24.77 10.95
N PRO A 411 -13.42 -25.41 11.15
CA PRO A 411 -14.69 -24.68 11.18
C PRO A 411 -14.77 -23.66 12.31
N LEU A 412 -14.18 -23.96 13.47
CA LEU A 412 -14.16 -23.04 14.61
C LEU A 412 -13.28 -21.81 14.34
N ALA A 413 -12.07 -22.01 13.79
CA ALA A 413 -11.17 -20.92 13.44
C ALA A 413 -11.79 -20.02 12.36
N TRP A 414 -12.49 -20.59 11.38
CA TRP A 414 -13.21 -19.82 10.37
C TRP A 414 -14.38 -19.03 10.96
N ARG A 415 -15.15 -19.62 11.88
CA ARG A 415 -16.22 -18.90 12.60
C ARG A 415 -15.66 -17.74 13.42
N ALA A 416 -14.57 -17.98 14.15
CA ALA A 416 -13.87 -16.95 14.93
C ALA A 416 -13.36 -15.83 14.02
N TRP A 417 -12.76 -16.17 12.88
CA TRP A 417 -12.32 -15.20 11.87
C TRP A 417 -13.47 -14.33 11.35
N LYS A 418 -14.62 -14.93 11.00
CA LYS A 418 -15.80 -14.19 10.55
C LYS A 418 -16.33 -13.24 11.62
N LEU A 419 -16.43 -13.71 12.86
CA LEU A 419 -16.87 -12.89 13.98
C LEU A 419 -15.90 -11.73 14.22
N LEU A 420 -14.59 -12.00 14.28
CA LEU A 420 -13.56 -10.98 14.45
C LEU A 420 -13.62 -9.93 13.34
N SER A 421 -13.77 -10.36 12.08
CA SER A 421 -13.86 -9.45 10.93
C SER A 421 -15.12 -8.60 10.97
N ALA A 422 -16.27 -9.19 11.38
CA ALA A 422 -17.53 -8.48 11.54
C ALA A 422 -17.47 -7.43 12.67
N LEU A 423 -16.86 -7.78 13.81
CA LEU A 423 -16.66 -6.85 14.93
C LEU A 423 -15.69 -5.73 14.56
N ALA A 424 -14.59 -6.06 13.88
CA ALA A 424 -13.63 -5.08 13.41
C ALA A 424 -14.29 -4.05 12.47
N ILE A 425 -15.05 -4.50 11.48
CA ILE A 425 -15.71 -3.57 10.57
C ILE A 425 -16.82 -2.76 11.26
N ALA A 426 -17.56 -3.36 12.19
CA ALA A 426 -18.56 -2.63 12.98
C ALA A 426 -17.94 -1.49 13.80
N LEU A 427 -16.77 -1.73 14.41
CA LEU A 427 -16.00 -0.71 15.11
C LEU A 427 -15.51 0.40 14.16
N LEU A 428 -14.96 0.05 13.00
CA LEU A 428 -14.50 1.04 12.02
C LEU A 428 -15.64 1.92 11.51
N VAL A 429 -16.81 1.32 11.24
CA VAL A 429 -18.01 2.05 10.82
C VAL A 429 -18.50 2.95 11.95
N SER A 430 -18.52 2.49 13.21
CA SER A 430 -18.96 3.34 14.33
C SER A 430 -18.03 4.53 14.56
N VAL A 431 -16.71 4.33 14.47
CA VAL A 431 -15.72 5.41 14.52
C VAL A 431 -15.91 6.39 13.36
N ALA A 432 -16.13 5.90 12.13
CA ALA A 432 -16.40 6.76 10.98
C ALA A 432 -17.68 7.58 11.14
N LEU A 433 -18.78 6.98 11.61
CA LEU A 433 -20.04 7.68 11.85
C LEU A 433 -19.90 8.75 12.94
N ARG A 434 -19.09 8.48 13.98
CA ARG A 434 -18.78 9.44 15.03
C ARG A 434 -17.93 10.60 14.52
N ASP A 435 -16.87 10.32 13.76
CA ASP A 435 -15.82 11.32 13.48
C ASP A 435 -16.07 12.12 12.21
N VAL A 436 -16.56 11.49 11.13
CA VAL A 436 -16.70 12.12 9.80
C VAL A 436 -17.46 13.45 9.83
N PRO A 437 -18.59 13.59 10.58
CA PRO A 437 -19.30 14.87 10.69
C PRO A 437 -18.45 16.01 11.30
N HIS A 438 -17.44 15.67 12.10
CA HIS A 438 -16.64 16.61 12.89
C HIS A 438 -15.18 16.75 12.42
N ILE A 439 -14.73 16.01 11.40
CA ILE A 439 -13.33 16.00 10.92
C ILE A 439 -12.82 17.42 10.61
N LYS A 440 -13.60 18.23 9.89
CA LYS A 440 -13.17 19.59 9.51
C LYS A 440 -12.97 20.49 10.73
N GLN A 441 -13.81 20.35 11.74
CA GLN A 441 -13.69 21.10 12.99
C GLN A 441 -12.46 20.65 13.77
N ALA A 442 -12.24 19.35 13.91
CA ALA A 442 -11.08 18.78 14.59
C ALA A 442 -9.75 19.20 13.93
N GLN A 443 -9.70 19.23 12.59
CA GLN A 443 -8.53 19.72 11.86
C GLN A 443 -8.24 21.19 12.12
N ARG A 444 -9.26 22.06 12.07
CA ARG A 444 -9.10 23.49 12.37
C ARG A 444 -8.60 23.71 13.79
N GLN A 445 -9.26 23.09 14.77
CA GLN A 445 -8.86 23.18 16.18
C GLN A 445 -7.40 22.77 16.40
N TYR A 446 -6.95 21.69 15.75
CA TYR A 446 -5.55 21.26 15.85
C TYR A 446 -4.56 22.26 15.22
N LEU A 447 -4.89 22.78 14.03
CA LEU A 447 -4.06 23.77 13.34
C LEU A 447 -3.98 25.10 14.13
N ASP A 448 -5.07 25.50 14.78
CA ASP A 448 -5.13 26.73 15.56
C ASP A 448 -4.36 26.64 16.90
N THR A 449 -4.21 25.43 17.47
CA THR A 449 -3.64 25.23 18.81
C THR A 449 -2.20 24.72 18.80
N LEU A 450 -1.84 23.79 17.93
CA LEU A 450 -0.67 22.93 18.13
C LEU A 450 0.21 22.73 16.88
N GLY A 451 -0.22 23.11 15.67
CA GLY A 451 0.49 22.72 14.45
C GLY A 451 0.38 23.64 13.25
N SER A 452 1.49 23.81 12.53
CA SER A 452 1.50 24.46 11.20
C SER A 452 1.09 23.51 10.06
N TYR A 453 0.94 22.20 10.34
CA TYR A 453 0.51 21.19 9.38
C TYR A 453 -0.14 19.98 10.08
N LEU A 454 -0.96 19.23 9.34
CA LEU A 454 -1.62 18.01 9.83
C LEU A 454 -0.66 16.83 9.92
N GLN A 455 -0.86 15.95 10.91
CA GLN A 455 -0.05 14.74 11.12
C GLN A 455 -0.91 13.49 10.93
N PRO A 456 -0.92 12.87 9.73
CA PRO A 456 -1.86 11.78 9.43
C PRO A 456 -1.57 10.48 10.21
N ARG A 457 -2.65 9.85 10.68
CA ARG A 457 -2.66 8.49 11.26
C ARG A 457 -3.93 7.76 10.81
N PHE A 458 -4.93 7.64 11.68
CA PHE A 458 -6.24 7.11 11.29
C PHE A 458 -6.97 8.08 10.35
N TRP A 459 -7.12 9.33 10.82
CA TRP A 459 -7.56 10.48 10.01
C TRP A 459 -6.36 11.35 9.62
N ALA A 460 -6.60 12.34 8.77
CA ALA A 460 -5.58 13.31 8.35
C ALA A 460 -5.06 14.12 9.54
N GLN A 461 -5.94 14.46 10.50
CA GLN A 461 -5.52 14.79 11.85
C GLN A 461 -5.44 13.51 12.67
N GLY A 462 -4.22 13.01 12.88
CA GLY A 462 -3.97 11.70 13.44
C GLY A 462 -3.53 11.69 14.91
N VAL A 463 -3.23 12.84 15.51
CA VAL A 463 -2.85 12.93 16.93
C VAL A 463 -4.08 12.62 17.79
N ILE A 464 -3.94 11.65 18.69
CA ILE A 464 -5.01 11.22 19.59
C ILE A 464 -4.81 11.73 21.02
N ALA A 465 -3.63 12.26 21.34
CA ALA A 465 -3.31 12.88 22.62
C ALA A 465 -4.40 13.88 23.02
N ARG A 466 -4.90 13.76 24.25
CA ARG A 466 -5.91 14.65 24.84
C ARG A 466 -5.30 15.53 25.90
#